data_AF-A0A1I6VMQ3-F1
#
_entry.id   AF-A0A1I6VMQ3-F1
#
_cell.length_a   1.000
_cell.length_b   1.000
_cell.length_c   1.000
_cell.angle_alpha   90.00
_cell.angle_beta   90.00
_cell.angle_gamma   90.00
#
_symmetry.space_group_name_H-M   'P 1'
#
loop_
_entity.id
_entity.type
_entity.pdbx_description
1 polymer ?
#
loop_
_entity_poly.entity_id
_entity_poly.type
_entity_poly.pdbx_seq_one_letter_code
_entity_poly.pdbx_strand_id
1 'polypeptide(L)'
;MNKTQYSLVIFGCLSLLWVLLSLTVVNAEAKNRVDHHSQKKHLNMNIRIQIEGSKQPISVTLINSPTTQDFIQQLPLTLTLKDYAASEKITHLPQKLSTQGAPKGYAGKSGDLTYFAPWGNLAFFYKDSDVGYANGLIFLGKMDILPNDFSQKDELKILISQVK
;
A
#
# COMPACT_ATOMS: atom_id res chain seq x y z
N MET A 1 34.55 52.72 58.58
CA MET A 1 34.91 53.72 57.55
C MET A 1 33.61 54.07 56.83
N ASN A 2 32.80 55.01 57.38
CA ASN A 2 32.71 56.43 56.96
C ASN A 2 32.38 56.56 55.46
N LYS A 3 31.28 57.14 54.95
CA LYS A 3 30.35 58.21 55.40
C LYS A 3 29.10 58.16 54.47
N THR A 4 27.85 58.28 54.97
CA THR A 4 27.01 59.51 55.10
C THR A 4 26.20 59.89 53.83
N GLN A 5 24.90 59.54 53.77
CA GLN A 5 23.65 60.38 53.78
C GLN A 5 23.11 60.75 52.38
N TYR A 6 21.79 60.78 52.08
CA TYR A 6 20.65 61.61 52.57
C TYR A 6 19.29 60.85 52.43
N SER A 7 18.37 60.88 53.42
CA SER A 7 17.16 61.75 53.57
C SER A 7 16.00 61.44 52.60
N LEU A 8 14.92 60.76 53.07
CA LEU A 8 13.58 61.32 53.44
C LEU A 8 12.86 61.98 52.24
N VAL A 9 11.66 61.54 51.81
CA VAL A 9 10.37 62.22 52.09
C VAL A 9 9.20 61.55 51.30
N ILE A 10 8.14 61.19 52.05
CA ILE A 10 6.68 61.27 51.78
C ILE A 10 5.95 60.29 50.83
N PHE A 11 5.07 59.50 51.49
CA PHE A 11 3.67 59.12 51.21
C PHE A 11 3.03 59.48 49.86
N GLY A 12 2.21 58.55 49.37
CA GLY A 12 0.84 58.90 49.00
C GLY A 12 0.36 58.37 47.67
N CYS A 13 -0.58 57.43 47.76
CA CYS A 13 -1.78 57.37 46.93
C CYS A 13 -1.62 57.21 45.42
N LEU A 14 -1.92 55.98 44.98
CA LEU A 14 -3.13 55.73 44.20
C LEU A 14 -3.31 56.57 42.92
N SER A 15 -2.91 56.02 41.78
CA SER A 15 -3.82 55.90 40.62
C SER A 15 -3.12 55.24 39.44
N LEU A 16 -3.70 54.11 39.02
CA LEU A 16 -3.85 53.67 37.63
C LEU A 16 -2.96 54.35 36.59
N LEU A 17 -2.01 53.61 36.02
CA LEU A 17 -2.03 53.32 34.58
C LEU A 17 -1.02 52.22 34.27
N TRP A 18 -1.48 51.24 33.52
CA TRP A 18 -0.69 50.17 32.92
C TRP A 18 0.58 50.69 32.24
N VAL A 19 1.70 49.95 32.33
CA VAL A 19 2.47 49.48 31.18
C VAL A 19 3.44 48.39 31.66
N LEU A 20 3.21 47.18 31.12
CA LEU A 20 4.16 46.13 30.73
C LEU A 20 5.33 45.76 31.65
N LEU A 21 5.36 44.48 32.02
CA LEU A 21 6.49 43.52 32.04
C LEU A 21 6.33 42.63 33.28
N SER A 22 5.70 41.46 33.20
CA SER A 22 6.46 40.25 32.90
C SER A 22 5.56 39.12 32.38
N LEU A 23 5.81 38.72 31.13
CA LEU A 23 5.70 37.32 30.68
C LEU A 23 6.50 36.43 31.67
N THR A 24 6.12 35.21 32.01
CA THR A 24 5.54 34.16 31.18
C THR A 24 4.57 33.33 32.00
N VAL A 25 3.33 33.22 31.52
CA VAL A 25 2.51 32.04 31.75
C VAL A 25 3.23 30.88 31.06
N VAL A 26 3.98 30.07 31.81
CA VAL A 26 4.28 28.71 31.35
C VAL A 26 3.05 27.88 31.70
N ASN A 27 1.99 28.09 30.92
CA ASN A 27 1.10 26.98 30.66
C ASN A 27 1.95 26.05 29.80
N ALA A 28 2.37 24.93 30.37
CA ALA A 28 2.84 23.81 29.59
C ALA A 28 1.69 23.46 28.63
N GLU A 29 1.76 23.95 27.40
CA GLU A 29 1.14 23.26 26.27
C GLU A 29 1.75 21.87 26.32
N ALA A 30 1.02 20.94 26.94
CA ALA A 30 1.12 19.54 26.64
C ALA A 30 0.84 19.47 25.14
N LYS A 31 1.92 19.58 24.38
CA LYS A 31 2.00 19.47 22.94
C LYS A 31 1.11 18.31 22.59
N ASN A 32 -0.04 18.63 22.01
CA ASN A 32 -0.89 17.70 21.31
C ASN A 32 -0.02 17.17 20.16
N ARG A 33 0.88 16.23 20.47
CA ARG A 33 1.48 15.35 19.51
C ARG A 33 0.30 14.50 19.08
N VAL A 34 -0.40 14.99 18.05
CA VAL A 34 -1.02 14.10 17.10
C VAL A 34 0.15 13.25 16.61
N ASP A 35 0.35 12.13 17.28
CA ASP A 35 1.17 11.05 16.77
C ASP A 35 0.47 10.64 15.48
N HIS A 36 0.89 11.25 14.37
CA HIS A 36 0.72 10.72 13.03
C HIS A 36 1.57 9.45 12.91
N HIS A 37 1.34 8.50 13.81
CA HIS A 37 1.51 7.11 13.49
C HIS A 37 0.40 6.83 12.50
N SER A 38 0.68 7.05 11.21
CA SER A 38 -0.11 6.43 10.14
C SER A 38 -0.34 5.00 10.57
N GLN A 39 -1.59 4.67 10.89
CA GLN A 39 -2.03 3.29 10.91
C GLN A 39 -1.81 2.82 9.48
N LYS A 40 -0.62 2.29 9.18
CA LYS A 40 -0.40 1.50 7.97
C LYS A 40 -1.38 0.35 8.12
N LYS A 41 -2.56 0.50 7.51
CA LYS A 41 -3.55 -0.57 7.40
C LYS A 41 -2.78 -1.79 6.92
N HIS A 42 -2.62 -2.77 7.78
CA HIS A 42 -1.92 -3.99 7.43
C HIS A 42 -2.79 -4.72 6.40
N LEU A 43 -2.49 -4.51 5.12
CA LEU A 43 -3.23 -5.15 4.04
C LEU A 43 -3.00 -6.65 4.13
N ASN A 44 -4.08 -7.42 3.99
CA ASN A 44 -3.95 -8.86 3.91
C ASN A 44 -3.34 -9.22 2.56
N MET A 45 -2.14 -9.80 2.59
CA MET A 45 -1.43 -10.21 1.38
C MET A 45 -1.91 -11.58 0.85
N ASN A 46 -2.93 -12.16 1.47
CA ASN A 46 -3.59 -13.35 0.97
C ASN A 46 -4.89 -12.98 0.26
N ILE A 47 -5.01 -13.46 -0.97
CA ILE A 47 -6.21 -13.29 -1.78
C ILE A 47 -6.75 -14.67 -2.20
N ARG A 48 -8.00 -14.68 -2.66
CA ARG A 48 -8.65 -15.84 -3.25
C ARG A 48 -9.10 -15.51 -4.66
N ILE A 49 -8.93 -16.48 -5.55
CA ILE A 49 -9.45 -16.48 -6.91
C ILE A 49 -10.53 -17.55 -6.99
N GLN A 50 -11.76 -17.14 -7.24
CA GLN A 50 -12.89 -18.03 -7.49
C GLN A 50 -13.13 -18.11 -9.00
N ILE A 51 -12.93 -19.28 -9.60
CA ILE A 51 -13.30 -19.53 -11.00
C ILE A 51 -14.81 -19.82 -11.06
N GLU A 52 -15.51 -19.23 -12.01
CA GLU A 52 -16.94 -19.52 -12.25
C GLU A 52 -17.14 -21.02 -12.52
N GLY A 53 -18.07 -21.65 -11.80
CA GLY A 53 -18.32 -23.10 -11.90
C GLY A 53 -17.40 -24.01 -11.07
N SER A 54 -16.28 -23.49 -10.53
CA SER A 54 -15.43 -24.25 -9.59
C SER A 54 -16.02 -24.25 -8.18
N LYS A 55 -15.87 -25.37 -7.45
CA LYS A 55 -16.30 -25.46 -6.03
C LYS A 55 -15.28 -24.89 -5.04
N GLN A 56 -14.01 -24.83 -5.42
CA GLN A 56 -12.93 -24.47 -4.50
C GLN A 56 -12.19 -23.24 -5.02
N PRO A 57 -12.04 -22.18 -4.21
CA PRO A 57 -11.23 -21.03 -4.58
C PRO A 57 -9.74 -21.40 -4.51
N ILE A 58 -8.96 -20.77 -5.38
CA ILE A 58 -7.50 -20.84 -5.36
C ILE A 58 -7.00 -19.78 -4.39
N SER A 59 -6.13 -20.15 -3.47
CA SER A 59 -5.45 -19.21 -2.59
C SER A 59 -4.18 -18.70 -3.26
N VAL A 60 -3.89 -17.42 -3.08
CA VAL A 60 -2.67 -16.78 -3.61
C VAL A 60 -2.00 -15.99 -2.49
N THR A 61 -0.72 -16.27 -2.28
CA THR A 61 0.14 -15.54 -1.35
C THR A 61 0.90 -14.47 -2.09
N LEU A 62 0.64 -13.20 -1.78
CA LEU A 62 1.27 -12.05 -2.41
C LEU A 62 2.49 -11.58 -1.62
N ILE A 63 3.49 -11.02 -2.31
CA ILE A 63 4.60 -10.33 -1.68
C ILE A 63 4.17 -8.92 -1.26
N ASN A 64 4.74 -8.43 -0.15
CA ASN A 64 4.49 -7.05 0.28
C ASN A 64 5.32 -6.06 -0.55
N SER A 65 4.69 -5.46 -1.56
CA SER A 65 5.29 -4.44 -2.44
C SER A 65 4.29 -3.32 -2.73
N PRO A 66 4.72 -2.11 -3.13
CA PRO A 66 3.81 -1.05 -3.57
C PRO A 66 2.86 -1.51 -4.69
N THR A 67 3.36 -2.28 -5.66
CA THR A 67 2.55 -2.85 -6.74
C THR A 67 1.43 -3.75 -6.21
N THR A 68 1.75 -4.63 -5.26
CA THR A 68 0.76 -5.51 -4.62
C THR A 68 -0.25 -4.72 -3.80
N GLN A 69 0.18 -3.69 -3.08
CA GLN A 69 -0.70 -2.86 -2.27
C GLN A 69 -1.73 -2.11 -3.11
N ASP A 70 -1.33 -1.61 -4.28
CA ASP A 70 -2.27 -1.01 -5.26
C ASP A 70 -3.24 -2.06 -5.81
N PHE A 71 -2.74 -3.27 -6.10
CA PHE A 71 -3.60 -4.35 -6.60
C PHE A 71 -4.68 -4.71 -5.58
N ILE A 72 -4.30 -4.88 -4.31
CA ILE A 72 -5.21 -5.21 -3.22
C ILE A 72 -6.29 -4.13 -3.04
N GLN A 73 -5.94 -2.85 -3.24
CA GLN A 73 -6.88 -1.73 -3.14
C GLN A 73 -7.98 -1.74 -4.22
N GLN A 74 -7.75 -2.41 -5.35
CA GLN A 74 -8.77 -2.57 -6.39
C GLN A 74 -9.73 -3.74 -6.12
N LEU A 75 -9.42 -4.62 -5.16
CA LEU A 75 -10.25 -5.79 -4.89
C LEU A 75 -11.54 -5.43 -4.11
N PRO A 76 -12.66 -6.11 -4.40
CA PRO A 76 -12.81 -7.27 -5.27
C PRO A 76 -12.90 -6.93 -6.77
N LEU A 77 -12.46 -7.86 -7.63
CA LEU A 77 -12.53 -7.72 -9.09
C LEU A 77 -13.14 -8.96 -9.74
N THR A 78 -14.12 -8.75 -10.63
CA THR A 78 -14.62 -9.78 -11.55
C THR A 78 -13.95 -9.57 -12.90
N LEU A 79 -13.20 -10.57 -13.38
CA LEU A 79 -12.35 -10.46 -14.57
C LEU A 79 -12.57 -11.65 -15.49
N THR A 80 -12.36 -11.44 -16.79
CA THR A 80 -12.29 -12.52 -17.78
C THR A 80 -10.84 -12.75 -18.16
N LEU A 81 -10.38 -13.98 -17.97
CA LEU A 81 -9.05 -14.46 -18.34
C LEU A 81 -9.06 -15.00 -19.76
N LYS A 82 -8.03 -14.66 -20.54
CA LYS A 82 -7.80 -15.18 -21.89
C LYS A 82 -6.48 -15.91 -21.96
N ASP A 83 -6.42 -16.98 -22.75
CA ASP A 83 -5.15 -17.65 -23.02
C ASP A 83 -4.19 -16.75 -23.78
N TYR A 84 -2.93 -16.74 -23.36
CA TYR A 84 -1.86 -16.04 -24.05
C TYR A 84 -0.61 -16.91 -24.08
N ALA A 85 -0.04 -17.00 -25.29
CA ALA A 85 1.19 -17.74 -25.56
C ALA A 85 1.22 -19.20 -25.03
N ALA A 86 0.06 -19.84 -24.83
CA ALA A 86 -0.07 -21.21 -24.31
C ALA A 86 0.71 -21.51 -23.01
N SER A 87 1.02 -20.46 -22.23
CA SER A 87 1.81 -20.50 -20.99
C SER A 87 1.19 -19.69 -19.85
N GLU A 88 0.37 -18.69 -20.18
CA GLU A 88 -0.26 -17.83 -19.20
C GLU A 88 -1.72 -17.48 -19.55
N LYS A 89 -2.50 -17.17 -18.52
CA LYS A 89 -3.76 -16.45 -18.65
C LYS A 89 -3.53 -14.97 -18.40
N ILE A 90 -4.13 -14.09 -19.21
CA ILE A 90 -4.02 -12.64 -19.01
C ILE A 90 -5.37 -11.96 -18.87
N THR A 91 -5.38 -10.82 -18.18
CA THR A 91 -6.54 -9.92 -18.08
C THR A 91 -6.11 -8.51 -17.70
N HIS A 92 -6.84 -7.49 -18.16
CA HIS A 92 -6.48 -6.10 -17.88
C HIS A 92 -7.10 -5.63 -16.55
N LEU A 93 -6.35 -4.81 -15.81
CA LEU A 93 -6.86 -4.16 -14.61
C LEU A 93 -7.62 -2.87 -14.96
N PRO A 94 -8.63 -2.48 -14.16
CA PRO A 94 -9.31 -1.19 -14.31
C PRO A 94 -8.36 0.01 -14.20
N GLN A 95 -7.34 -0.09 -13.35
CA GLN A 95 -6.32 0.93 -13.15
C GLN A 95 -4.93 0.30 -13.14
N LYS A 96 -3.95 1.00 -13.72
CA LYS A 96 -2.54 0.58 -13.67
C LYS A 96 -2.02 0.61 -12.24
N LEU A 97 -1.14 -0.33 -11.91
CA LEU A 97 -0.47 -0.43 -10.62
C LEU A 97 0.83 0.38 -10.60
N SER A 98 1.23 0.84 -9.41
CA SER A 98 2.55 1.43 -9.18
C SER A 98 3.67 0.47 -9.55
N THR A 99 4.72 1.00 -10.16
CA THR A 99 5.98 0.30 -10.43
C THR A 99 7.10 0.74 -9.49
N GLN A 100 6.77 1.52 -8.45
CA GLN A 100 7.75 2.05 -7.51
C GLN A 100 8.49 0.92 -6.79
N GLY A 101 9.82 0.89 -6.92
CA GLY A 101 10.67 -0.11 -6.29
C GLY A 101 10.55 -1.52 -6.91
N ALA A 102 9.83 -1.67 -8.02
CA ALA A 102 9.73 -2.94 -8.71
C ALA A 102 11.05 -3.28 -9.45
N PRO A 103 11.40 -4.57 -9.60
CA PRO A 103 12.48 -4.99 -10.47
C PRO A 103 12.28 -4.52 -11.92
N LYS A 104 13.37 -4.43 -12.70
CA LYS A 104 13.29 -4.07 -14.14
C LYS A 104 12.46 -5.06 -14.96
N GLY A 105 12.30 -6.28 -14.48
CA GLY A 105 11.64 -7.38 -15.16
C GLY A 105 11.76 -8.66 -14.36
N TYR A 106 11.12 -9.71 -14.85
CA TYR A 106 11.02 -11.01 -14.20
C TYR A 106 10.87 -12.10 -15.28
N ALA A 107 11.19 -13.35 -14.93
CA ALA A 107 10.91 -14.51 -15.77
C ALA A 107 9.76 -15.29 -15.13
N GLY A 108 8.60 -15.28 -15.77
CA GLY A 108 7.39 -15.92 -15.25
C GLY A 108 7.57 -17.43 -15.11
N LYS A 109 7.14 -17.98 -13.97
CA LYS A 109 7.21 -19.42 -13.67
C LYS A 109 5.83 -19.98 -13.43
N SER A 110 5.67 -21.28 -13.65
CA SER A 110 4.43 -21.98 -13.34
C SER A 110 4.00 -21.72 -11.87
N GLY A 111 2.76 -21.29 -11.71
CA GLY A 111 2.14 -20.92 -10.43
C GLY A 111 2.22 -19.44 -10.09
N ASP A 112 2.95 -18.63 -10.87
CA ASP A 112 3.15 -17.22 -10.55
C ASP A 112 1.93 -16.37 -10.98
N LEU A 113 1.57 -15.43 -10.11
CA LEU A 113 0.75 -14.27 -10.45
C LEU A 113 1.68 -13.07 -10.61
N THR A 114 1.60 -12.43 -11.77
CA THR A 114 2.46 -11.31 -12.16
C THR A 114 1.64 -10.16 -12.72
N TYR A 115 2.26 -8.99 -12.79
CA TYR A 115 1.75 -7.80 -13.44
C TYR A 115 2.71 -7.35 -14.53
N PHE A 116 2.21 -7.19 -15.76
CA PHE A 116 2.99 -6.67 -16.87
C PHE A 116 2.75 -5.16 -17.02
N ALA A 117 3.66 -4.37 -16.46
CA ALA A 117 3.53 -2.91 -16.36
C ALA A 117 3.36 -2.16 -17.70
N PRO A 118 4.01 -2.59 -18.82
CA PRO A 118 3.85 -1.89 -20.10
C PRO A 118 2.38 -1.83 -20.56
N TRP A 119 1.65 -2.93 -20.41
CA TRP A 119 0.25 -3.02 -20.85
C TRP A 119 -0.76 -2.78 -19.71
N GLY A 120 -0.38 -3.06 -18.47
CA GLY A 120 -1.27 -2.92 -17.32
C GLY A 120 -2.18 -4.14 -17.11
N ASN A 121 -1.73 -5.32 -17.52
CA ASN A 121 -2.46 -6.57 -17.33
C ASN A 121 -1.84 -7.45 -16.23
N LEU A 122 -2.68 -8.28 -15.62
CA LEU A 122 -2.24 -9.44 -14.86
C LEU A 122 -1.87 -10.58 -15.81
N ALA A 123 -0.95 -11.41 -15.36
CA ALA A 123 -0.53 -12.64 -16.01
C ALA A 123 -0.45 -13.77 -14.97
N PHE A 124 -1.21 -14.83 -15.20
CA PHE A 124 -1.28 -16.03 -14.38
C PHE A 124 -0.60 -17.17 -15.12
N PHE A 125 0.63 -17.48 -14.73
CA PHE A 125 1.45 -18.49 -15.39
C PHE A 125 1.02 -19.89 -14.95
N TYR A 126 0.64 -20.74 -15.92
CA TYR A 126 0.40 -22.17 -15.70
C TYR A 126 1.53 -23.04 -16.25
N LYS A 127 2.47 -22.44 -17.00
CA LYS A 127 3.77 -23.00 -17.36
C LYS A 127 4.85 -21.95 -17.13
N ASP A 128 6.10 -22.35 -17.21
CA ASP A 128 7.20 -21.39 -17.30
C ASP A 128 7.11 -20.59 -18.59
N SER A 129 7.55 -19.34 -18.56
CA SER A 129 7.53 -18.46 -19.73
C SER A 129 8.51 -18.93 -20.80
N ASP A 130 8.01 -19.17 -22.02
CA ASP A 130 8.84 -19.57 -23.16
C ASP A 130 9.81 -18.45 -23.62
N VAL A 131 9.49 -17.19 -23.32
CA VAL A 131 10.35 -16.03 -23.66
C VAL A 131 11.37 -15.72 -22.56
N GLY A 132 11.27 -16.39 -21.40
CA GLY A 132 12.16 -16.16 -20.26
C GLY A 132 11.95 -14.78 -19.63
N TYR A 133 13.01 -13.97 -19.57
CA TYR A 133 13.00 -12.68 -18.86
C TYR A 133 12.29 -11.58 -19.66
N ALA A 134 11.25 -10.99 -19.07
CA ALA A 134 10.48 -9.90 -19.69
C ALA A 134 10.64 -8.59 -18.91
N ASN A 135 11.03 -7.51 -19.61
CA ASN A 135 11.13 -6.17 -19.05
C ASN A 135 9.74 -5.65 -18.66
N GLY A 136 9.62 -5.14 -17.43
CA GLY A 136 8.36 -4.64 -16.88
C GLY A 136 7.41 -5.73 -16.36
N LEU A 137 7.81 -7.01 -16.40
CA LEU A 137 7.08 -8.07 -15.70
C LEU A 137 7.44 -8.03 -14.21
N ILE A 138 6.43 -7.95 -13.35
CA ILE A 138 6.57 -7.78 -11.91
C ILE A 138 5.90 -8.96 -11.21
N PHE A 139 6.66 -9.73 -10.43
CA PHE A 139 6.10 -10.79 -9.60
C PHE A 139 5.23 -10.22 -8.47
N LEU A 140 3.97 -10.67 -8.37
CA LEU A 140 3.06 -10.25 -7.31
C LEU A 140 2.93 -11.31 -6.22
N GLY A 141 2.95 -12.59 -6.59
CA GLY A 141 2.72 -13.68 -5.66
C GLY A 141 2.60 -15.04 -6.32
N LYS A 142 2.29 -16.05 -5.51
CA LYS A 142 2.21 -17.44 -5.94
C LYS A 142 0.83 -18.03 -5.65
N MET A 143 0.25 -18.70 -6.63
CA MET A 143 -0.92 -19.55 -6.44
C MET A 143 -0.48 -20.82 -5.71
N ASP A 144 -1.21 -21.18 -4.64
CA ASP A 144 -0.87 -22.34 -3.82
C ASP A 144 -1.07 -23.66 -4.61
N ILE A 145 -2.08 -23.66 -5.50
CA ILE A 145 -2.42 -24.79 -6.37
C ILE A 145 -2.66 -24.25 -7.78
N LEU A 146 -2.09 -24.93 -8.77
CA LEU A 146 -2.36 -24.65 -10.17
C LEU A 146 -3.70 -25.24 -10.61
N PRO A 147 -4.66 -24.42 -11.05
CA PRO A 147 -5.91 -24.93 -11.59
C PRO A 147 -5.70 -25.57 -12.98
N ASN A 148 -6.23 -26.78 -13.16
CA ASN A 148 -6.16 -27.50 -14.44
C ASN A 148 -6.81 -26.71 -15.59
N ASP A 149 -7.86 -25.95 -15.29
CA ASP A 149 -8.63 -25.16 -16.25
C ASP A 149 -7.78 -24.09 -16.96
N PHE A 150 -6.69 -23.62 -16.35
CA PHE A 150 -5.84 -22.59 -16.95
C PHE A 150 -5.12 -23.09 -18.21
N SER A 151 -4.95 -24.40 -18.36
CA SER A 151 -4.35 -24.99 -19.57
C SER A 151 -5.30 -25.06 -20.77
N GLN A 152 -6.61 -24.86 -20.56
CA GLN A 152 -7.61 -24.89 -21.63
C GLN A 152 -7.61 -23.58 -22.41
N LYS A 153 -7.97 -23.57 -23.70
CA LYS A 153 -7.95 -22.33 -24.49
C LYS A 153 -9.10 -21.37 -24.21
N ASP A 154 -10.18 -21.87 -23.61
CA ASP A 154 -11.38 -21.09 -23.37
C ASP A 154 -11.16 -19.95 -22.37
N GLU A 155 -12.04 -18.95 -22.46
CA GLU A 155 -12.04 -17.84 -21.51
C GLU A 155 -12.56 -18.30 -20.15
N LEU A 156 -11.93 -17.83 -19.07
CA LEU A 156 -12.35 -18.14 -17.70
C LEU A 156 -12.80 -16.87 -17.00
N LYS A 157 -14.02 -16.86 -16.49
CA LYS A 157 -14.49 -15.79 -15.61
C LYS A 157 -14.08 -16.09 -14.18
N ILE A 158 -13.51 -15.08 -13.53
CA ILE A 158 -13.01 -15.20 -12.15
C ILE A 158 -13.47 -14.03 -11.29
N LEU A 159 -13.56 -14.29 -9.98
CA LEU A 159 -13.67 -13.27 -8.93
C LEU A 159 -12.41 -13.33 -8.06
N ILE A 160 -11.72 -12.20 -7.94
CA ILE A 160 -10.58 -12.03 -7.04
C ILE A 160 -11.01 -11.22 -5.82
N SER A 161 -10.70 -11.70 -4.61
CA SER A 161 -11.06 -11.02 -3.37
C SER A 161 -10.00 -11.22 -2.28
N GLN A 162 -9.91 -10.28 -1.32
CA GLN A 162 -9.07 -10.45 -0.13
C GLN A 162 -9.66 -11.54 0.78
N VAL A 163 -8.79 -12.29 1.46
CA VAL A 163 -9.23 -13.17 2.54
C VAL A 163 -9.68 -12.30 3.73
N LYS A 164 -10.85 -12.59 4.28
CA LYS A 164 -11.39 -11.92 5.48
C LYS A 164 -10.78 -12.51 6.75
#